data_AF-A0AAU9RSQ9-F1
#
_entry.id   AF-A0AAU9RSQ9-F1
#
_cell.length_a   1.000
_cell.length_b   1.000
_cell.length_c   1.000
_cell.angle_alpha   90.00
_cell.angle_beta   90.00
_cell.angle_gamma   90.00
#
_symmetry.space_group_name_H-M   'P 1'
#
loop_
_entity.id
_entity.type
_entity.pdbx_description
1 polymer ?
#
loop_
_entity_poly.entity_id
_entity_poly.type
_entity_poly.pdbx_seq_one_letter_code
_entity_poly.pdbx_strand_id
1 'polypeptide(L)'
;LPWHLLSCIEPQISSLIMDFFLILLSIHFFFCFLHPFATAQNITLVSSLTANGSNSSWVSPSGDFAFGFRSIKTNGYLLAIWFDKIPEKTIVWSAKVDALAEEGSKVQFTTDGKFMLLDPSGKQIWPWWSCLCHHA
;
A
#
# COMPACT_ATOMS: atom_id res chain seq x y z
N LEU A 1 -23.35 24.94 -2.01
CA LEU A 1 -24.46 25.89 -2.27
C LEU A 1 -25.34 25.97 -1.03
N PRO A 2 -25.82 27.16 -0.64
CA PRO A 2 -26.63 27.34 0.58
C PRO A 2 -28.00 26.68 0.42
N TRP A 3 -28.47 25.98 1.46
CA TRP A 3 -29.78 25.30 1.49
C TRP A 3 -30.97 26.21 1.15
N HIS A 4 -30.83 27.53 1.39
CA HIS A 4 -31.85 28.54 1.09
C HIS A 4 -32.12 28.79 -0.40
N LEU A 5 -31.22 28.40 -1.31
CA LEU A 5 -31.46 28.54 -2.76
C LEU A 5 -32.15 27.32 -3.38
N LEU A 6 -32.16 26.18 -2.68
CA LEU A 6 -32.84 24.95 -3.14
C LEU A 6 -34.34 24.98 -2.88
N SER A 7 -34.81 25.75 -1.89
CA SER A 7 -36.24 25.87 -1.56
C SER A 7 -37.06 26.67 -2.58
N CYS A 8 -36.41 27.42 -3.47
CA CYS A 8 -37.05 28.24 -4.51
C CYS A 8 -37.13 27.53 -5.87
N ILE A 9 -36.68 26.29 -5.96
CA ILE A 9 -36.64 25.52 -7.21
C ILE A 9 -38.00 24.84 -7.40
N GLU A 10 -38.57 24.95 -8.60
CA GLU A 10 -39.83 24.31 -8.99
C GLU A 10 -39.85 22.83 -8.53
N PRO A 11 -40.92 22.32 -7.92
CA PRO A 11 -40.96 20.96 -7.35
C PRO A 11 -40.58 19.88 -8.38
N GLN A 12 -40.89 20.11 -9.66
CA GLN A 12 -40.48 19.26 -10.78
C GLN A 12 -38.95 19.18 -10.96
N ILE A 13 -38.24 20.30 -10.81
CA ILE A 13 -36.79 20.37 -10.93
C ILE A 13 -36.11 19.72 -9.72
N SER A 14 -36.71 19.83 -8.52
CA SER A 14 -36.17 19.18 -7.31
C SER A 14 -36.20 17.65 -7.39
N SER A 15 -37.27 17.07 -7.98
CA SER A 15 -37.38 15.63 -8.23
C SER A 15 -36.29 15.15 -9.19
N LEU A 16 -36.13 15.84 -10.32
CA LEU A 16 -35.12 15.49 -11.34
C LEU A 16 -33.69 15.50 -10.80
N ILE A 17 -33.38 16.43 -9.88
CA ILE A 17 -32.08 16.50 -9.22
C ILE A 17 -31.86 15.27 -8.33
N MET A 18 -32.86 14.88 -7.54
CA MET A 18 -32.77 13.69 -6.68
C MET A 18 -32.63 12.40 -7.51
N ASP A 19 -33.40 12.28 -8.60
CA ASP A 19 -33.30 11.14 -9.52
C ASP A 19 -31.91 11.06 -10.16
N PHE A 20 -31.34 12.20 -10.57
CA PHE A 20 -29.99 12.26 -11.10
C PHE A 20 -28.93 11.81 -10.07
N PHE A 21 -29.06 12.24 -8.81
CA PHE A 21 -28.18 11.78 -7.73
C PHE A 21 -28.32 10.28 -7.46
N LEU A 22 -29.54 9.75 -7.48
CA LEU A 22 -29.80 8.32 -7.30
C LEU A 22 -29.21 7.49 -8.45
N ILE A 23 -29.35 7.96 -9.70
CA ILE A 23 -28.75 7.33 -10.87
C ILE A 23 -27.22 7.35 -10.77
N LEU A 24 -26.62 8.49 -10.38
CA LEU A 24 -25.17 8.61 -10.19
C LEU A 24 -24.66 7.64 -9.12
N LEU A 25 -25.38 7.52 -8.00
CA LEU A 25 -25.05 6.58 -6.92
C LEU A 25 -25.15 5.13 -7.40
N SER A 26 -26.21 4.79 -8.15
CA SER A 26 -26.40 3.46 -8.73
C SER A 26 -25.30 3.09 -9.71
N ILE A 27 -24.86 4.03 -10.55
CA ILE A 27 -23.77 3.83 -11.50
C ILE A 27 -22.44 3.59 -10.76
N HIS A 28 -22.15 4.40 -9.74
CA HIS A 28 -20.94 4.24 -8.92
C HIS A 28 -20.89 2.85 -8.27
N PHE A 29 -22.01 2.43 -7.65
CA PHE A 29 -22.11 1.11 -7.03
C PHE A 29 -21.90 0.00 -8.07
N PHE A 30 -22.58 0.06 -9.23
CA PHE A 30 -22.42 -0.92 -10.30
C PHE A 30 -20.95 -1.09 -10.75
N PHE A 31 -20.21 0.01 -10.90
CA PHE A 31 -18.78 -0.04 -11.25
C PHE A 31 -17.88 -0.60 -10.12
N CYS A 32 -18.28 -0.46 -8.85
CA CYS A 32 -17.59 -1.12 -7.74
C CYS A 32 -17.75 -2.65 -7.80
N PHE A 33 -18.89 -3.18 -8.24
CA PHE A 33 -19.11 -4.63 -8.38
C PHE A 33 -18.44 -5.24 -9.60
N LEU A 34 -18.18 -4.44 -10.64
CA LEU A 34 -17.50 -4.90 -11.85
C LEU A 34 -15.98 -4.96 -11.72
N HIS A 35 -15.40 -4.45 -10.62
CA HIS A 35 -13.98 -4.64 -10.40
C HIS A 35 -13.69 -6.11 -10.13
N PRO A 36 -12.89 -6.79 -10.98
CA PRO A 36 -12.42 -8.12 -10.62
C PRO A 36 -11.69 -8.00 -9.29
N PHE A 37 -12.16 -8.73 -8.28
CA PHE A 37 -11.41 -8.91 -7.05
C PHE A 37 -10.03 -9.41 -7.46
N ALA A 38 -9.00 -8.61 -7.21
CA ALA A 38 -7.63 -9.03 -7.47
C ALA A 38 -7.43 -10.33 -6.68
N THR A 39 -7.13 -11.42 -7.38
CA THR A 39 -6.76 -12.66 -6.73
C THR A 39 -5.50 -12.37 -5.95
N ALA A 40 -5.60 -12.40 -4.61
CA ALA A 40 -4.44 -12.24 -3.76
C ALA A 40 -3.43 -13.31 -4.16
N GLN A 41 -2.27 -12.90 -4.66
CA GLN A 41 -1.15 -13.82 -4.81
C GLN A 41 -0.74 -14.21 -3.40
N ASN A 42 -1.01 -15.47 -3.03
CA ASN A 42 -0.53 -16.01 -1.78
C ASN A 42 0.99 -16.02 -1.82
N ILE A 43 1.60 -15.05 -1.16
CA ILE A 43 3.02 -15.09 -0.80
C ILE A 43 3.16 -16.29 0.15
N THR A 44 3.78 -17.37 -0.33
CA THR A 44 3.98 -18.59 0.44
C THR A 44 4.77 -18.26 1.71
N LEU A 45 4.41 -18.89 2.82
CA LEU A 45 4.86 -18.66 4.21
C LEU A 45 6.38 -18.83 4.46
N VAL A 46 7.22 -18.87 3.43
CA VAL A 46 8.69 -19.07 3.50
C VAL A 46 9.44 -18.19 2.47
N SER A 47 8.77 -17.23 1.83
CA SER A 47 9.46 -16.32 0.91
C SER A 47 10.29 -15.29 1.67
N SER A 48 11.49 -15.01 1.17
CA SER A 48 12.33 -13.90 1.65
C SER A 48 12.73 -13.00 0.49
N LEU A 49 12.92 -11.72 0.79
CA LEU A 49 13.59 -10.77 -0.10
C LEU A 49 14.95 -10.45 0.48
N THR A 50 15.92 -10.21 -0.39
CA THR A 50 17.27 -9.80 0.00
C THR A 50 17.57 -8.42 -0.56
N ALA A 51 18.22 -7.59 0.23
CA ALA A 51 18.73 -6.29 -0.17
C ALA A 51 19.96 -6.47 -1.09
N ASN A 52 19.74 -6.85 -2.35
CA ASN A 52 20.81 -7.11 -3.35
C ASN A 52 20.48 -6.64 -4.77
N GLY A 53 19.37 -5.92 -4.95
CA GLY A 53 18.93 -5.37 -6.24
C GLY A 53 18.25 -6.35 -7.21
N SER A 54 18.54 -7.66 -7.18
CA SER A 54 18.00 -8.63 -8.15
C SER A 54 16.71 -9.33 -7.68
N ASN A 55 16.56 -9.58 -6.37
CA ASN A 55 15.36 -10.18 -5.75
C ASN A 55 14.90 -9.35 -4.55
N SER A 56 14.71 -8.05 -4.80
CA SER A 56 14.47 -7.08 -3.74
C SER A 56 13.00 -6.75 -3.50
N SER A 57 12.05 -7.22 -4.32
CA SER A 57 10.64 -6.83 -4.18
C SER A 57 9.61 -7.90 -4.54
N TRP A 58 8.46 -7.82 -3.88
CA TRP A 58 7.22 -8.51 -4.25
C TRP A 58 6.27 -7.49 -4.89
N VAL A 59 5.82 -7.78 -6.11
CA VAL A 59 4.87 -6.95 -6.83
C VAL A 59 3.46 -7.42 -6.51
N SER A 60 2.55 -6.47 -6.25
CA SER A 60 1.13 -6.77 -6.04
C SER A 60 0.49 -7.38 -7.31
N PRO A 61 -0.58 -8.18 -7.19
CA PRO A 61 -1.22 -8.80 -8.35
C PRO A 61 -1.69 -7.81 -9.42
N SER A 62 -2.11 -6.59 -9.03
CA SER A 62 -2.50 -5.54 -9.96
C SER A 62 -1.33 -4.82 -10.62
N GLY A 63 -0.11 -5.02 -10.08
CA GLY A 63 1.10 -4.29 -10.47
C GLY A 63 1.12 -2.83 -10.03
N ASP A 64 0.12 -2.34 -9.29
CA ASP A 64 0.08 -0.93 -8.88
C ASP A 64 1.10 -0.62 -7.79
N PHE A 65 1.32 -1.59 -6.89
CA PHE A 65 2.22 -1.49 -5.76
C PHE A 65 3.29 -2.56 -5.80
N ALA A 66 4.44 -2.26 -5.22
CA ALA A 66 5.44 -3.25 -4.85
C ALA A 66 5.96 -2.98 -3.43
N PHE A 67 6.33 -4.06 -2.75
CA PHE A 67 6.89 -4.05 -1.40
C PHE A 67 8.29 -4.65 -1.44
N GLY A 68 9.25 -4.04 -0.77
CA GLY A 68 10.59 -4.61 -0.67
C GLY A 68 11.70 -3.59 -0.40
N PHE A 69 12.92 -3.93 -0.77
CA PHE A 69 14.12 -3.11 -0.60
C PHE A 69 14.34 -2.18 -1.80
N ARG A 70 14.31 -0.87 -1.55
CA ARG A 70 14.73 0.18 -2.48
C ARG A 70 16.12 0.67 -2.10
N SER A 71 17.06 0.64 -3.03
CA SER A 71 18.36 1.30 -2.84
C SER A 71 18.14 2.82 -2.76
N ILE A 72 18.68 3.46 -1.72
CA ILE A 72 18.63 4.91 -1.54
C ILE A 72 20.05 5.42 -1.27
N LYS A 73 20.59 6.24 -2.20
CA LYS A 73 21.98 6.74 -2.18
C LYS A 73 23.01 5.59 -2.22
N THR A 74 24.27 5.90 -1.92
CA THR A 74 25.41 4.99 -2.04
C THR A 74 25.52 3.93 -0.93
N ASN A 75 24.81 4.06 0.20
CA ASN A 75 25.09 3.26 1.41
C ASN A 75 23.83 2.67 2.08
N GLY A 76 22.85 2.15 1.34
CA GLY A 76 21.85 1.30 1.98
C GLY A 76 20.54 1.09 1.23
N TYR A 77 19.73 0.22 1.83
CA TYR A 77 18.42 -0.16 1.33
C TYR A 77 17.33 0.27 2.30
N LEU A 78 16.31 0.95 1.78
CA LEU A 78 15.10 1.25 2.51
C LEU A 78 14.06 0.16 2.26
N LEU A 79 13.52 -0.42 3.32
CA LEU A 79 12.35 -1.29 3.23
C LEU A 79 11.10 -0.42 3.05
N ALA A 80 10.38 -0.57 1.95
CA ALA A 80 9.31 0.33 1.56
C ALA A 80 8.19 -0.34 0.76
N ILE A 81 7.08 0.41 0.62
CA ILE A 81 6.02 0.19 -0.36
C ILE A 81 6.03 1.38 -1.31
N TRP A 82 5.95 1.14 -2.62
CA TRP A 82 5.92 2.19 -3.64
C TRP A 82 4.92 1.88 -4.75
N PHE A 83 4.57 2.92 -5.52
CA PHE A 83 3.83 2.76 -6.76
C PHE A 83 4.72 2.18 -7.85
N ASP A 84 4.43 0.97 -8.30
CA ASP A 84 5.32 0.25 -9.22
C ASP A 84 5.11 0.68 -10.69
N LYS A 85 3.93 1.19 -11.05
CA LYS A 85 3.68 1.72 -12.40
C LYS A 85 4.27 3.12 -12.63
N ILE A 86 4.68 3.82 -11.58
CA ILE A 86 5.26 5.16 -11.69
C ILE A 86 6.79 5.03 -11.85
N PRO A 87 7.41 5.58 -12.91
CA PRO A 87 8.86 5.45 -13.15
C PRO A 87 9.73 5.91 -11.99
N GLU A 88 9.32 6.96 -11.29
CA GLU A 88 10.01 7.51 -10.11
C GLU A 88 9.95 6.55 -8.90
N LYS A 89 9.02 5.58 -8.93
CA LYS A 89 8.73 4.61 -7.86
C LYS A 89 8.46 5.32 -6.54
N THR A 90 7.47 6.21 -6.56
CA THR A 90 7.08 7.03 -5.41
C THR A 90 6.73 6.16 -4.21
N ILE A 91 7.44 6.40 -3.10
CA ILE A 91 7.26 5.67 -1.84
C ILE A 91 5.99 6.17 -1.16
N VAL A 92 5.09 5.25 -0.83
CA VAL A 92 3.86 5.53 -0.07
C VAL A 92 3.99 5.18 1.40
N TRP A 93 4.93 4.27 1.73
CA TRP A 93 5.27 3.90 3.10
C TRP A 93 6.71 3.38 3.14
N SER A 94 7.40 3.61 4.25
CA SER A 94 8.68 2.99 4.52
C SER A 94 8.84 2.62 5.99
N ALA A 95 9.69 1.63 6.26
CA ALA A 95 10.30 1.50 7.58
C ALA A 95 11.06 2.81 7.91
N LYS A 96 11.32 3.06 9.20
CA LYS A 96 11.92 4.32 9.68
C LYS A 96 13.11 4.72 8.81
N VAL A 97 13.06 5.93 8.26
CA VAL A 97 13.99 6.44 7.22
C VAL A 97 15.45 6.45 7.73
N ASP A 98 15.66 6.62 9.03
CA ASP A 98 16.99 6.61 9.64
C ASP A 98 17.58 5.20 9.85
N ALA A 99 16.80 4.15 9.56
CA ALA A 99 17.19 2.75 9.72
C ALA A 99 17.33 2.06 8.36
N LEU A 100 18.31 2.52 7.57
CA LEU A 100 18.67 1.85 6.33
C LEU A 100 19.20 0.44 6.63
N ALA A 101 18.73 -0.53 5.85
CA ALA A 101 19.22 -1.88 5.89
C ALA A 101 20.54 -1.97 5.09
N GLU A 102 21.48 -2.74 5.61
CA GLU A 102 22.73 -3.05 4.92
C GLU A 102 22.47 -3.98 3.73
N GLU A 103 23.36 -3.98 2.75
CA GLU A 103 23.33 -4.96 1.66
C GLU A 103 23.39 -6.39 2.23
N GLY A 104 22.55 -7.28 1.71
CA GLY A 104 22.42 -8.65 2.22
C GLY A 104 21.41 -8.81 3.36
N SER A 105 20.84 -7.72 3.88
CA SER A 105 19.72 -7.78 4.82
C SER A 105 18.52 -8.50 4.19
N LYS A 106 17.73 -9.17 5.03
CA LYS A 106 16.61 -10.00 4.59
C LYS A 106 15.32 -9.63 5.28
N VAL A 107 14.23 -9.60 4.52
CA VAL A 107 12.87 -9.60 5.09
C VAL A 107 12.23 -10.94 4.80
N GLN A 108 11.65 -11.56 5.82
CA GLN A 108 11.03 -12.88 5.71
C GLN A 108 9.72 -12.97 6.49
N PHE A 109 8.78 -13.73 5.92
CA PHE A 109 7.64 -14.26 6.65
C PHE A 109 8.03 -15.61 7.24
N THR A 110 7.80 -15.76 8.53
CA THR A 110 8.07 -16.99 9.26
C THR A 110 6.81 -17.85 9.33
N THR A 111 6.99 -19.14 9.59
CA THR A 111 5.88 -20.11 9.70
C THR A 111 4.95 -19.83 10.87
N ASP A 112 5.41 -19.10 11.88
CA ASP A 112 4.62 -18.60 13.00
C ASP A 112 3.95 -17.25 12.73
N GLY A 113 3.92 -16.79 11.46
CA GLY A 113 3.21 -15.59 11.03
C GLY A 113 3.91 -14.29 11.41
N LYS A 114 5.18 -14.33 11.84
CA LYS A 114 5.94 -13.13 12.16
C LYS A 114 6.62 -12.58 10.92
N PHE A 115 6.59 -11.26 10.83
CA PHE A 115 7.37 -10.49 9.88
C PHE A 115 8.71 -10.09 10.54
N MET A 116 9.82 -10.50 9.94
CA MET A 116 11.15 -10.25 10.48
C MET A 116 12.03 -9.54 9.45
N LEU A 117 12.67 -8.46 9.89
CA LEU A 117 13.77 -7.81 9.17
C LEU A 117 15.08 -8.17 9.87
N LEU A 118 15.97 -8.82 9.13
CA LEU A 118 17.25 -9.36 9.58
C LEU A 118 18.39 -8.60 8.90
N ASP A 119 19.44 -8.30 9.67
CA ASP A 119 20.70 -7.84 9.11
C ASP A 119 21.46 -8.98 8.40
N PRO A 120 22.60 -8.70 7.73
CA PRO A 120 23.38 -9.73 7.05
C PRO A 120 23.90 -10.84 7.98
N SER A 121 24.01 -10.58 9.29
CA SER A 121 24.41 -11.58 10.30
C SER A 121 23.25 -12.45 10.77
N GLY A 122 22.02 -12.15 10.35
CA GLY A 122 20.80 -12.87 10.74
C GLY A 122 20.17 -12.36 12.04
N LYS A 123 20.63 -11.24 12.59
CA LYS A 123 20.06 -10.62 13.78
C LYS A 123 18.85 -9.77 13.39
N GLN A 124 17.78 -9.87 14.17
CA GLN A 124 16.59 -9.05 13.97
C GLN A 124 16.90 -7.57 14.29
N ILE A 125 16.75 -6.71 13.28
CA ILE A 125 16.98 -5.26 13.40
C ILE A 125 15.68 -4.47 13.61
N TRP A 126 14.53 -5.07 13.32
CA TRP A 126 13.22 -4.47 13.55
C TRP A 126 12.24 -5.47 14.18
N PRO A 127 11.87 -5.26 15.46
CA PRO A 127 10.76 -5.98 16.08
C PRO A 127 9.42 -5.46 15.55
N TRP A 128 8.48 -6.34 15.23
CA TRP A 128 7.13 -5.94 14.76
C TRP A 128 6.38 -5.00 15.73
N TRP A 129 6.72 -5.04 17.03
CA TRP A 129 6.15 -4.19 18.08
C TRP A 129 6.79 -2.80 18.21
N SER A 130 7.88 -2.49 17.49
CA SER A 130 8.46 -1.14 17.52
C SER A 130 7.56 -0.08 16.86
N CYS A 131 6.49 -0.48 16.18
CA CYS A 131 5.45 0.43 15.65
C CYS A 131 4.56 1.07 16.74
N LEU A 132 4.60 0.60 17.99
CA LEU A 132 3.66 1.04 19.04
C LEU A 132 4.12 2.23 19.90
N CYS A 133 5.32 2.78 19.72
CA CYS A 133 5.87 3.80 20.64
C CYS A 133 5.80 5.26 20.14
N HIS A 134 4.87 5.62 19.26
CA HIS A 134 4.65 7.03 18.88
C HIS A 134 3.41 7.69 19.50
N HIS A 135 2.76 7.04 20.47
CA HIS A 135 1.75 7.66 21.34
C HIS A 135 1.85 7.08 22.76
N ALA A 136 2.78 7.62 23.55
CA ALA A 136 2.73 7.60 25.01
C ALA A 136 3.05 9.00 25.52
#